data_AF-A0A3C1YR93-F1
#
_entry.id   AF-A0A3C1YR93-F1
#
_cell.length_a   1.000
_cell.length_b   1.000
_cell.length_c   1.000
_cell.angle_alpha   90.00
_cell.angle_beta   90.00
_cell.angle_gamma   90.00
#
_symmetry.space_group_name_H-M   'P 1'
#
loop_
_entity.id
_entity.type
_entity.pdbx_description
1 polymer ?
#
loop_
_entity_poly.entity_id
_entity_poly.type
_entity_poly.pdbx_seq_one_letter_code
_entity_poly.pdbx_strand_id
1 'polypeptide(L)'
;MESTDAIRIFKKLKNDKKPFVCLLLYQFCHRITYRMKKELNILIVVVAIWCAGIVLSPILVSFHPAGELAANILYKFYGAVCHQFDSRSFHLHDHRFAVCIRCTAIYFGFFITLLGIRFSIPLYNKNFNPILVLIYSSLPMVVDVVCSF
;
A
#
# COMPACT_ATOMS: atom_id res chain seq x y z
N MET A 1 10.75 8.31 -17.50
CA MET A 1 11.81 9.34 -17.35
C MET A 1 13.00 8.65 -16.75
N GLU A 2 13.76 8.03 -17.65
CA GLU A 2 14.74 6.99 -17.39
C GLU A 2 16.13 7.61 -17.26
N SER A 3 17.03 6.86 -16.64
CA SER A 3 18.51 6.97 -16.58
C SER A 3 19.22 8.05 -17.44
N THR A 4 18.81 8.26 -18.69
CA THR A 4 19.31 9.27 -19.64
C THR A 4 19.22 10.72 -19.12
N ASP A 5 18.18 11.09 -18.37
CA ASP A 5 18.04 12.46 -17.84
C ASP A 5 19.06 12.77 -16.74
N ALA A 6 19.37 11.78 -15.90
CA ALA A 6 20.37 11.92 -14.85
C ALA A 6 21.78 12.09 -15.44
N ILE A 7 22.09 11.39 -16.53
CA ILE A 7 23.38 11.51 -17.25
C ILE A 7 23.49 12.90 -17.91
N ARG A 8 22.41 13.42 -18.48
CA ARG A 8 22.37 14.75 -19.13
C ARG A 8 22.58 15.88 -18.12
N ILE A 9 21.93 15.80 -16.96
CA ILE A 9 22.07 16.77 -15.87
C ILE A 9 23.47 16.66 -15.24
N PHE A 10 24.02 15.45 -15.07
CA PHE A 10 25.38 15.25 -14.58
C PHE A 10 26.43 15.89 -15.50
N LYS A 11 26.30 15.73 -16.82
CA LYS A 11 27.16 16.43 -17.80
C LYS A 11 27.04 17.95 -17.69
N LYS A 12 25.83 18.49 -17.50
CA LYS A 12 25.59 19.93 -17.34
C LYS A 12 26.23 20.48 -16.07
N LEU A 13 26.07 19.79 -14.93
CA LEU A 13 26.64 20.20 -13.64
C LEU A 13 28.17 20.13 -13.62
N LYS A 14 28.77 19.17 -14.34
CA LYS A 14 30.22 19.07 -14.54
C LYS A 14 30.76 20.22 -15.39
N ASN A 15 29.98 20.68 -16.38
CA ASN A 15 30.36 21.78 -17.26
C ASN A 15 30.30 23.15 -16.55
N ASP A 16 29.35 23.33 -15.62
CA ASP A 16 29.15 24.57 -14.85
C ASP A 16 30.17 24.77 -13.70
N LYS A 17 31.27 24.00 -13.63
CA LYS A 17 32.29 24.03 -12.55
C LYS A 17 31.73 24.04 -11.12
N LYS A 18 30.54 23.46 -10.90
CA LYS A 18 29.97 23.40 -9.55
C LYS A 18 30.87 22.54 -8.65
N PRO A 19 31.03 22.89 -7.36
CA PRO A 19 31.94 22.18 -6.46
C PRO A 19 31.56 20.69 -6.43
N PHE A 20 32.57 19.83 -6.43
CA PHE A 20 32.43 18.37 -6.42
C PHE A 20 31.44 17.88 -5.33
N VAL A 21 31.39 18.59 -4.20
CA VAL A 21 30.43 18.39 -3.10
C VAL A 21 28.96 18.47 -3.55
N CYS A 22 28.61 19.42 -4.43
CA CYS A 22 27.24 19.59 -4.93
C CYS A 22 26.79 18.42 -5.82
N LEU A 23 27.73 17.85 -6.58
CA LEU A 23 27.51 16.67 -7.42
C LEU A 23 27.35 15.38 -6.59
N LEU A 24 28.15 15.23 -5.53
CA LEU A 24 28.02 14.15 -4.55
C LEU A 24 26.69 14.23 -3.80
N LEU A 25 26.30 15.41 -3.32
CA LEU A 25 25.02 15.62 -2.64
C LEU A 25 23.83 15.38 -3.57
N TYR A 26 23.90 15.82 -4.83
CA TYR A 26 22.86 15.53 -5.83
C TYR A 26 22.74 14.02 -6.11
N GLN A 27 23.85 13.32 -6.35
CA GLN A 27 23.84 11.89 -6.57
C GLN A 27 23.33 11.12 -5.35
N PHE A 28 23.72 11.54 -4.14
CA PHE A 28 23.28 10.93 -2.88
C PHE A 28 21.78 11.15 -2.66
N CYS A 29 21.31 12.38 -2.83
CA CYS A 29 19.90 12.75 -2.68
C CYS A 29 19.02 12.08 -3.75
N HIS A 30 19.51 12.00 -5.00
CA HIS A 30 18.87 11.25 -6.08
C HIS A 30 18.88 9.74 -5.80
N ARG A 31 19.97 9.16 -5.28
CA ARG A 31 20.00 7.73 -4.89
C ARG A 31 19.02 7.43 -3.78
N ILE A 32 18.90 8.30 -2.78
CA ILE A 32 17.96 8.13 -1.67
C ILE A 32 16.53 8.21 -2.19
N THR A 33 16.17 9.26 -2.94
CA THR A 33 14.81 9.41 -3.48
C THR A 33 14.46 8.34 -4.52
N TYR A 34 15.40 7.94 -5.38
CA TYR A 34 15.19 6.88 -6.37
C TYR A 34 15.07 5.49 -5.72
N ARG A 35 15.91 5.20 -4.72
CA ARG A 35 15.82 3.96 -3.93
C ARG A 35 14.48 3.90 -3.20
N MET A 36 14.10 4.97 -2.51
CA MET A 36 12.79 5.07 -1.83
C MET A 36 11.62 4.84 -2.78
N LYS A 37 11.64 5.39 -4.01
CA LYS A 37 10.59 5.15 -5.00
C LYS A 37 10.55 3.71 -5.51
N LYS A 38 11.70 3.06 -5.70
CA LYS A 38 11.75 1.65 -6.12
C LYS A 38 11.18 0.74 -5.03
N GLU A 39 11.63 0.89 -3.78
CA GLU A 39 11.13 0.10 -2.65
C GLU A 39 9.63 0.33 -2.43
N LEU A 40 9.16 1.59 -2.55
CA LEU A 40 7.73 1.93 -2.47
C LEU A 40 6.91 1.22 -3.55
N ASN A 41 7.38 1.20 -4.81
CA ASN A 41 6.67 0.51 -5.89
C ASN A 41 6.58 -1.00 -5.65
N ILE A 42 7.66 -1.62 -5.17
CA ILE A 42 7.66 -3.06 -4.82
C ILE A 42 6.62 -3.32 -3.73
N LEU A 43 6.62 -2.50 -2.67
CA LEU A 43 5.64 -2.61 -1.59
C LEU A 43 4.20 -2.44 -2.08
N ILE A 44 3.93 -1.46 -2.96
CA ILE A 44 2.61 -1.26 -3.58
C ILE A 44 2.18 -2.50 -4.33
N VAL A 45 3.06 -3.12 -5.13
CA VAL A 45 2.72 -4.33 -5.89
C VAL A 45 2.40 -5.50 -4.96
N VAL A 46 3.21 -5.71 -3.92
CA VAL A 46 2.97 -6.78 -2.94
C VAL A 46 1.63 -6.58 -2.23
N VAL A 47 1.35 -5.36 -1.77
CA VAL A 47 0.08 -5.04 -1.11
C VAL A 47 -1.11 -5.12 -2.08
N ALA A 48 -0.92 -4.75 -3.35
CA ALA A 48 -1.95 -4.90 -4.38
C ALA A 48 -2.30 -6.38 -4.61
N ILE A 49 -1.30 -7.26 -4.68
CA ILE A 49 -1.52 -8.72 -4.80
C ILE A 49 -2.27 -9.26 -3.59
N TRP A 50 -1.90 -8.81 -2.38
CA TRP A 50 -2.61 -9.15 -1.15
C TRP A 50 -4.08 -8.70 -1.20
N CYS A 51 -4.34 -7.44 -1.50
CA CYS A 51 -5.71 -6.91 -1.60
C CYS A 51 -6.51 -7.58 -2.72
N ALA A 52 -5.88 -7.89 -3.86
CA ALA A 52 -6.50 -8.61 -4.95
C ALA A 52 -6.94 -10.02 -4.51
N GLY A 53 -6.10 -10.75 -3.78
CA GLY A 53 -6.46 -12.07 -3.26
C GLY A 53 -7.70 -12.07 -2.35
N ILE A 54 -7.90 -10.98 -1.58
CA ILE A 54 -9.10 -10.82 -0.74
C ILE A 54 -10.37 -10.75 -1.59
N VAL A 55 -10.37 -9.94 -2.65
CA VAL A 55 -11.54 -9.72 -3.52
C VAL A 55 -11.72 -10.85 -4.52
N LEU A 56 -10.64 -11.51 -4.92
CA LEU A 56 -10.67 -12.60 -5.89
C LEU A 56 -11.39 -13.84 -5.34
N SER A 57 -11.39 -14.05 -4.02
CA SER A 57 -12.05 -15.20 -3.39
C SER A 57 -13.55 -15.31 -3.70
N PRO A 58 -14.42 -14.30 -3.50
CA PRO A 58 -15.82 -14.41 -3.90
C PRO A 58 -16.01 -14.42 -5.42
N ILE A 59 -15.17 -13.70 -6.18
CA ILE A 59 -15.24 -13.67 -7.65
C ILE A 59 -15.03 -15.07 -8.24
N LEU A 60 -14.02 -15.81 -7.76
CA LEU A 60 -13.71 -17.14 -8.27
C LEU A 60 -14.85 -18.14 -8.06
N VAL A 61 -15.55 -18.07 -6.92
CA VAL A 61 -16.70 -18.94 -6.65
C VAL A 61 -17.92 -18.51 -7.48
N SER A 62 -18.11 -17.20 -7.70
CA SER A 62 -19.28 -16.66 -8.39
C SER A 62 -19.37 -17.03 -9.87
N PHE A 63 -18.23 -17.09 -10.58
CA PHE A 63 -18.23 -17.15 -12.05
C PHE A 63 -18.00 -18.56 -12.63
N HIS A 64 -17.35 -19.48 -11.90
CA HIS A 64 -16.98 -20.77 -12.49
C HIS A 64 -16.82 -21.90 -11.44
N PRO A 65 -17.38 -23.11 -11.68
CA PRO A 65 -17.23 -24.26 -10.77
C PRO A 65 -15.75 -24.64 -10.52
N ALA A 66 -14.91 -24.51 -11.55
CA ALA A 66 -13.46 -24.76 -11.42
C ALA A 66 -12.73 -23.74 -10.52
N GLY A 67 -13.34 -22.58 -10.24
CA GLY A 67 -12.78 -21.56 -9.35
C GLY A 67 -12.92 -21.89 -7.87
N GLU A 68 -13.76 -22.86 -7.51
CA GLU A 68 -14.06 -23.23 -6.12
C GLU A 68 -12.81 -23.72 -5.36
N LEU A 69 -11.98 -24.55 -6.02
CA LEU A 69 -10.73 -25.03 -5.41
C LEU A 69 -9.78 -23.86 -5.10
N ALA A 70 -9.62 -22.93 -6.04
CA ALA A 70 -8.76 -21.77 -5.88
C ALA A 70 -9.29 -20.82 -4.79
N ALA A 71 -10.61 -20.61 -4.73
CA ALA A 71 -11.24 -19.82 -3.68
C ALA A 71 -11.06 -20.46 -2.30
N ASN A 72 -11.23 -21.77 -2.18
CA ASN A 72 -11.02 -22.50 -0.92
C ASN A 72 -9.56 -22.40 -0.43
N ILE A 73 -8.59 -22.41 -1.35
CA ILE A 73 -7.18 -22.15 -1.00
C ILE A 73 -7.02 -20.74 -0.45
N LEU A 74 -7.62 -19.72 -1.10
CA LEU A 74 -7.58 -18.34 -0.61
C LEU A 74 -8.24 -18.21 0.77
N TYR A 75 -9.44 -18.75 0.97
CA TYR A 75 -10.11 -18.73 2.28
C TYR A 75 -9.25 -19.40 3.36
N LYS A 76 -8.65 -20.56 3.10
CA LYS A 76 -7.75 -21.21 4.06
C LYS A 76 -6.51 -20.35 4.37
N PHE A 77 -5.90 -19.77 3.34
CA PHE A 77 -4.72 -18.93 3.49
C PHE A 77 -5.00 -17.69 4.36
N TYR A 78 -6.07 -16.95 4.04
CA TYR A 78 -6.49 -15.79 4.83
C TYR A 78 -7.09 -16.16 6.19
N GLY A 79 -7.58 -17.39 6.35
CA GLY A 79 -8.09 -17.93 7.61
C GLY A 79 -7.05 -18.00 8.72
N ALA A 80 -5.76 -18.06 8.36
CA ALA A 80 -4.66 -18.00 9.31
C ALA A 80 -4.49 -16.62 9.98
N VAL A 81 -4.99 -15.55 9.35
CA VAL A 81 -4.86 -14.16 9.83
C VAL A 81 -6.19 -13.50 10.16
N CYS A 82 -7.31 -14.10 9.74
CA CYS A 82 -8.65 -13.57 9.95
C CYS A 82 -9.63 -14.69 10.24
N HIS A 83 -10.51 -14.50 11.23
CA HIS A 83 -11.54 -15.48 11.58
C HIS A 83 -12.69 -15.61 10.55
N GLN A 84 -12.78 -14.72 9.56
CA GLN A 84 -13.73 -14.80 8.44
C GLN A 84 -15.21 -14.98 8.87
N PHE A 85 -15.65 -14.30 9.94
CA PHE A 85 -17.05 -14.33 10.35
C PHE A 85 -17.96 -13.80 9.24
N ASP A 86 -18.93 -14.62 8.84
CA ASP A 86 -19.83 -14.30 7.73
C ASP A 86 -20.61 -13.00 8.00
N SER A 87 -21.19 -12.86 9.21
CA SER A 87 -21.94 -11.67 9.63
C SER A 87 -21.13 -10.36 9.70
N ARG A 88 -19.80 -10.42 9.62
CA ARG A 88 -18.89 -9.26 9.71
C ARG A 88 -17.97 -9.13 8.50
N SER A 89 -18.30 -9.79 7.40
CA SER A 89 -17.54 -9.74 6.16
C SER A 89 -18.32 -8.99 5.08
N PHE A 90 -17.61 -8.44 4.10
CA PHE A 90 -18.27 -7.97 2.88
C PHE A 90 -18.66 -9.16 2.01
N HIS A 91 -19.74 -9.03 1.25
CA HIS A 91 -20.20 -10.06 0.33
C HIS A 91 -20.25 -9.53 -1.09
N LEU A 92 -19.98 -10.42 -2.04
CA LEU A 92 -20.15 -10.22 -3.47
C LEU A 92 -20.78 -11.48 -4.05
N HIS A 93 -21.94 -11.35 -4.69
CA HIS A 93 -22.77 -12.47 -5.18
C HIS A 93 -22.97 -13.59 -4.12
N ASP A 94 -23.42 -13.23 -2.92
CA ASP A 94 -23.64 -14.15 -1.79
C ASP A 94 -22.37 -14.85 -1.24
N HIS A 95 -21.20 -14.53 -1.76
CA HIS A 95 -19.93 -15.03 -1.25
C HIS A 95 -19.19 -13.94 -0.48
N ARG A 96 -18.73 -14.28 0.74
CA ARG A 96 -17.95 -13.35 1.57
C ARG A 96 -16.55 -13.10 0.99
N PHE A 97 -15.95 -11.98 1.34
CA PHE A 97 -14.54 -11.72 1.08
C PHE A 97 -13.65 -12.67 1.90
N ALA A 98 -12.38 -12.83 1.50
CA ALA A 98 -11.44 -13.69 2.24
C ALA A 98 -11.11 -13.18 3.65
N VAL A 99 -11.51 -11.96 4.02
CA VAL A 99 -11.31 -11.41 5.36
C VAL A 99 -12.51 -10.56 5.77
N CYS A 100 -12.66 -10.32 7.07
CA CYS A 100 -13.74 -9.48 7.62
C CYS A 100 -13.58 -8.00 7.23
N ILE A 101 -14.62 -7.21 7.49
CA ILE A 101 -14.67 -5.77 7.18
C ILE A 101 -13.51 -4.99 7.84
N ARG A 102 -13.14 -5.35 9.08
CA ARG A 102 -12.03 -4.72 9.83
C ARG A 102 -10.69 -4.95 9.13
N CYS A 103 -10.39 -6.20 8.78
CA CYS A 103 -9.15 -6.54 8.08
C CYS A 103 -9.12 -5.93 6.68
N THR A 104 -10.27 -5.92 5.99
CA THR A 104 -10.42 -5.22 4.69
C THR A 104 -10.05 -3.75 4.83
N ALA A 105 -10.59 -3.04 5.83
CA ALA A 105 -10.31 -1.63 6.05
C ALA A 105 -8.82 -1.36 6.33
N ILE A 106 -8.16 -2.20 7.14
CA ILE A 106 -6.72 -2.06 7.44
C ILE A 106 -5.88 -2.25 6.17
N TYR A 107 -6.11 -3.33 5.42
CA TYR A 107 -5.29 -3.66 4.24
C TYR A 107 -5.51 -2.69 3.08
N PHE A 108 -6.76 -2.36 2.77
CA PHE A 108 -7.08 -1.39 1.72
C PHE A 108 -6.72 0.03 2.13
N GLY A 109 -6.88 0.41 3.40
CA GLY A 109 -6.44 1.71 3.91
C GLY A 109 -4.92 1.89 3.79
N PHE A 110 -4.15 0.85 4.12
CA PHE A 110 -2.70 0.85 3.90
C PHE A 110 -2.37 0.97 2.41
N PHE A 111 -3.04 0.21 1.54
CA PHE A 111 -2.84 0.27 0.09
C PHE A 111 -3.11 1.68 -0.47
N ILE A 112 -4.24 2.29 -0.11
CA ILE A 112 -4.61 3.64 -0.53
C ILE A 112 -3.58 4.66 -0.04
N THR A 113 -3.07 4.50 1.19
CA THR A 113 -2.02 5.38 1.74
C THR A 113 -0.74 5.29 0.91
N LEU A 114 -0.30 4.08 0.54
CA LEU A 114 0.89 3.89 -0.30
C LEU A 114 0.71 4.51 -1.70
N LEU A 115 -0.47 4.35 -2.30
CA LEU A 115 -0.81 5.03 -3.56
C LEU A 115 -0.79 6.55 -3.38
N GLY A 116 -1.36 7.06 -2.29
CA GLY A 116 -1.34 8.47 -1.92
C GLY A 116 0.09 9.01 -1.85
N ILE A 117 1.01 8.32 -1.17
CA ILE A 117 2.43 8.67 -1.10
C ILE A 117 3.09 8.64 -2.48
N ARG A 118 2.76 7.65 -3.32
CA ARG A 118 3.32 7.52 -4.68
C ARG A 118 2.91 8.66 -5.60
N PHE A 119 1.67 9.16 -5.48
CA PHE A 119 1.15 10.23 -6.33
C PHE A 119 1.33 11.64 -5.73
N SER A 120 1.39 11.76 -4.39
CA SER A 120 1.39 13.04 -3.68
C SER A 120 2.72 13.27 -2.96
N ILE A 121 3.72 13.81 -3.67
CA ILE A 121 4.99 14.28 -3.07
C ILE A 121 5.03 15.80 -2.71
N PRO A 122 4.02 16.69 -2.93
CA PRO A 122 4.15 18.08 -2.48
C PRO A 122 3.39 18.45 -1.19
N LEU A 123 2.66 17.55 -0.52
CA LEU A 123 1.79 17.91 0.63
C LEU A 123 2.40 17.62 2.02
N TYR A 124 3.71 17.37 2.11
CA TYR A 124 4.37 17.25 3.40
C TYR A 124 4.56 18.65 4.02
N ASN A 125 3.53 19.13 4.71
CA ASN A 125 3.63 20.32 5.54
C ASN A 125 4.37 19.93 6.84
N LYS A 126 5.50 20.58 7.14
CA LYS A 126 6.32 20.28 8.33
C LYS A 126 5.62 20.54 9.66
N ASN A 127 4.43 21.16 9.64
CA ASN A 127 3.70 21.56 10.84
C ASN A 127 2.74 20.47 11.40
N PHE A 128 2.71 19.26 10.83
CA PHE A 128 1.89 18.18 11.39
C PHE A 128 2.55 17.54 12.61
N ASN A 129 1.85 17.54 13.75
CA ASN A 129 2.27 16.78 14.92
C ASN A 129 1.94 15.29 14.70
N PRO A 130 2.95 14.40 14.55
CA PRO A 130 2.74 13.00 14.19
C PRO A 130 1.95 12.24 15.27
N ILE A 131 2.06 12.64 16.54
CA ILE A 131 1.35 12.01 17.65
C ILE A 131 -0.15 12.30 17.55
N LEU A 132 -0.54 13.54 17.24
CA LEU A 132 -1.96 13.87 17.06
C LEU A 132 -2.56 13.12 15.87
N VAL A 133 -1.84 13.02 14.75
CA VAL A 133 -2.30 12.24 13.58
C VAL A 133 -2.51 10.77 13.96
N LEU A 134 -1.57 10.16 14.70
CA LEU A 134 -1.71 8.79 15.20
C LEU A 134 -2.92 8.63 16.13
N ILE A 135 -3.12 9.56 17.06
CA ILE A 135 -4.28 9.53 17.96
C ILE A 135 -5.59 9.62 17.17
N TYR A 136 -5.73 10.59 16.26
CA TYR A 136 -6.94 10.74 15.46
C TYR A 136 -7.18 9.54 14.54
N SER A 137 -6.13 9.00 13.92
CA SER A 137 -6.23 7.84 13.02
C SER A 137 -6.56 6.52 13.73
N SER A 138 -6.27 6.42 15.04
CA SER A 138 -6.56 5.22 15.84
C SER A 138 -7.95 5.23 16.47
N LEU A 139 -8.62 6.39 16.54
CA LEU A 139 -9.99 6.50 17.06
C LEU A 139 -10.98 5.49 16.46
N PRO A 140 -11.05 5.25 15.13
CA PRO A 140 -11.99 4.29 14.56
C PRO A 140 -11.78 2.87 15.08
N MET A 141 -10.53 2.45 15.30
CA MET A 141 -10.22 1.14 15.89
C MET A 141 -10.62 1.07 17.37
N VAL A 142 -10.40 2.15 18.13
CA VAL A 142 -10.81 2.22 19.54
C VAL A 142 -12.33 2.17 19.65
N VAL A 143 -13.05 2.94 18.84
CA VAL A 143 -14.52 2.93 18.79
C VAL A 143 -15.04 1.55 18.39
N ASP A 144 -14.45 0.92 17.37
CA ASP A 144 -14.83 -0.43 16.95
C ASP A 144 -14.66 -1.47 18.06
N VAL A 145 -13.58 -1.39 18.85
CA VAL A 145 -13.38 -2.29 20.02
C VAL A 145 -14.41 -2.00 21.11
N VAL A 146 -14.62 -0.72 21.47
CA VAL A 146 -15.55 -0.34 22.55
C VAL A 146 -17.00 -0.68 22.19
N CYS A 147 -17.41 -0.48 20.95
CA CYS A 147 -18.77 -0.77 20.49
C CYS A 147 -19.01 -2.26 20.16
N SER A 148 -17.97 -3.10 20.19
CA SER A 148 -18.09 -4.55 19.93
C SER A 148 -18.31 -5.40 21.19
N PHE A 149 -18.40 -4.78 22.37
CA PHE A 149 -18.77 -5.40 23.65
C PHE A 149 -20.24 -5.13 23.99
#